data_AF-A0A3A4R1N3-F1
#
_entry.id   AF-A0A3A4R1N3-F1
#
_cell.length_a   1.000
_cell.length_b   1.000
_cell.length_c   1.000
_cell.angle_alpha   90.00
_cell.angle_beta   90.00
_cell.angle_gamma   90.00
#
_symmetry.space_group_name_H-M   'P 1'
#
loop_
_entity.id
_entity.type
_entity.pdbx_description
1 polymer ?
#
loop_
_entity_poly.entity_id
_entity_poly.type
_entity_poly.pdbx_seq_one_letter_code
_entity_poly.pdbx_strand_id
1 'polypeptide(L)'
;MDYDIKREDVEIPNTLPLLPVRDVVIFSYMILPLFVGREGSIKAVDEALSKDRLIFLATQKDPTVEDPKPDGIYSVGTVATVMRMLKLPDGRVKILVQGLMRGRIIEYTQQKPCYMVNIEKIKEPIMPELPLEAEALMRSVKEHSEKVLSLRGLLSSDVLMVLNNIEDPGRLADLVGSNLNLKIEEAQQVLEIFNPIDRLIKVNELLSKEVELSSMQAKIQSQAKEEMTKTQRDYFLREQLRAIKNELGDADERTKEIIDLKKKIKKAKMPKEVEKEANKQLDRLEQMHPDAA
;
A
#
# COMPACT_ATOMS: atom_id res chain seq x y z
N MET A 1 9.71 26.94 10.10
CA MET A 1 8.26 27.23 10.22
C MET A 1 7.79 26.16 11.18
N ASP A 2 7.99 26.46 12.47
CA ASP A 2 8.20 25.45 13.49
C ASP A 2 6.85 25.07 14.06
N TYR A 3 6.36 23.88 13.68
CA TYR A 3 5.19 23.25 14.26
C TYR A 3 5.59 22.34 15.42
N ASP A 4 6.39 22.87 16.36
CA ASP A 4 6.56 22.26 17.67
C ASP A 4 5.43 22.74 18.58
N ILE A 5 4.27 22.10 18.45
CA ILE A 5 3.25 22.17 19.51
C ILE A 5 3.83 21.39 20.70
N LYS A 6 4.42 22.13 21.65
CA LYS A 6 4.84 21.59 22.95
C LYS A 6 3.65 20.89 23.61
N ARG A 7 3.88 19.67 24.06
CA ARG A 7 2.90 18.70 24.58
C ARG A 7 2.21 19.04 25.91
N GLU A 8 2.45 20.20 26.51
CA GLU A 8 2.17 20.35 27.96
C GLU A 8 0.87 21.06 28.36
N ASP A 9 0.07 21.66 27.46
CA ASP A 9 -1.09 22.47 27.88
C ASP A 9 -2.42 22.20 27.15
N VAL A 10 -2.59 21.06 26.48
CA VAL A 10 -3.93 20.72 25.95
C VAL A 10 -4.73 20.00 27.02
N GLU A 11 -5.50 20.75 27.80
CA GLU A 11 -6.45 20.19 28.76
C GLU A 11 -7.57 19.46 28.02
N ILE A 12 -7.49 18.13 27.97
CA ILE A 12 -8.48 17.29 27.29
C ILE A 12 -9.71 17.12 28.20
N PRO A 13 -10.90 17.61 27.78
CA PRO A 13 -12.15 17.42 28.50
C PRO A 13 -12.50 15.94 28.64
N ASN A 14 -13.24 15.60 29.70
CA ASN A 14 -13.70 14.23 29.89
C ASN A 14 -14.78 13.84 28.88
N THR A 15 -15.53 14.80 28.35
CA THR A 15 -16.60 14.57 27.37
C THR A 15 -16.21 15.18 26.03
N LEU A 16 -16.24 14.38 24.97
CA LEU A 16 -15.91 14.81 23.60
C LEU A 16 -16.99 14.38 22.60
N PRO A 17 -17.17 15.13 21.51
CA PRO A 17 -17.93 14.63 20.37
C PRO A 17 -17.20 13.44 19.74
N LEU A 18 -17.96 12.39 19.42
CA LEU A 18 -17.45 11.18 18.77
C LEU A 18 -17.67 11.26 17.25
N LEU A 19 -16.60 10.98 16.50
CA LEU A 19 -16.65 10.75 15.06
C LEU A 19 -16.31 9.28 14.77
N PRO A 20 -17.32 8.47 14.39
CA PRO A 20 -17.08 7.10 13.93
C PRO A 20 -16.37 7.10 12.57
N VAL A 21 -15.25 6.40 12.47
CA VAL A 21 -14.40 6.32 11.27
C VAL A 21 -14.53 4.94 10.61
N ARG A 22 -14.69 4.89 9.28
CA ARG A 22 -14.99 3.64 8.54
C ARG A 22 -13.78 2.75 8.32
N ASP A 23 -12.75 3.29 7.68
CA ASP A 23 -11.75 2.48 6.99
C ASP A 23 -10.33 2.66 7.54
N VAL A 24 -10.20 3.29 8.72
CA VAL A 24 -8.88 3.58 9.30
C VAL A 24 -8.94 3.65 10.81
N VAL A 25 -7.94 3.03 11.44
CA VAL A 25 -7.62 3.21 12.86
C VAL A 25 -6.58 4.32 12.95
N ILE A 26 -6.89 5.37 13.71
CA ILE A 26 -6.03 6.55 13.81
C ILE A 26 -5.15 6.40 15.03
N PHE A 27 -3.83 6.37 14.81
CA PHE A 27 -2.84 6.31 15.89
C PHE A 27 -2.53 7.71 16.45
N SER A 28 -1.89 7.74 17.61
CA SER A 28 -1.30 8.96 18.14
C SER A 28 -0.30 9.54 17.13
N TYR A 29 -0.22 10.86 17.02
CA TYR A 29 0.65 11.62 16.10
C TYR A 29 0.34 11.48 14.61
N MET A 30 -0.56 10.58 14.22
CA MET A 30 -0.99 10.43 12.84
C MET A 30 -1.73 11.69 12.37
N ILE A 31 -1.33 12.21 11.21
CA ILE A 31 -2.02 13.32 10.54
C ILE A 31 -2.63 12.78 9.26
N LEU A 32 -3.95 12.89 9.11
CA LEU A 32 -4.64 12.45 7.91
C LEU A 32 -5.85 13.31 7.58
N PRO A 33 -6.18 13.48 6.29
CA PRO A 33 -7.44 14.06 5.89
C PRO A 33 -8.58 13.02 6.02
N LEU A 34 -9.71 13.43 6.58
CA LEU A 34 -10.95 12.64 6.62
C LEU A 34 -12.06 13.34 5.84
N PHE A 35 -12.85 12.54 5.13
CA PHE A 35 -14.05 13.00 4.42
C PHE A 35 -15.28 12.60 5.22
N VAL A 36 -16.07 13.60 5.60
CA VAL A 36 -17.23 13.46 6.47
C VAL A 36 -18.49 13.84 5.70
N GLY A 37 -19.43 12.90 5.58
CA GLY A 37 -20.69 13.12 4.84
C GLY A 37 -21.96 12.89 5.64
N ARG A 38 -21.91 12.13 6.74
CA ARG A 38 -23.08 11.86 7.58
C ARG A 38 -23.47 13.10 8.37
N GLU A 39 -24.75 13.40 8.48
CA GLU A 39 -25.23 14.57 9.22
C GLU A 39 -24.72 14.57 10.67
N GLY A 40 -24.85 13.45 11.39
CA GLY A 40 -24.37 13.35 12.78
C GLY A 40 -22.86 13.52 12.92
N SER A 41 -22.10 13.07 11.92
CA SER A 41 -20.64 13.26 11.90
C SER A 41 -20.24 14.70 11.58
N ILE A 42 -20.95 15.38 10.68
CA ILE A 42 -20.76 16.81 10.43
C ILE A 42 -21.07 17.61 11.70
N LYS A 43 -22.14 17.26 12.42
CA LYS A 43 -22.48 17.86 13.71
C LYS A 43 -21.42 17.62 14.78
N ALA A 44 -20.81 16.43 14.84
CA ALA A 44 -19.70 16.17 15.76
C ALA A 44 -18.48 17.06 15.47
N VAL A 45 -18.18 17.29 14.19
CA VAL A 45 -17.09 18.20 13.77
C VAL A 45 -17.42 19.64 14.11
N ASP A 46 -18.64 20.11 13.83
CA ASP A 46 -19.08 21.47 14.17
C ASP A 46 -19.02 21.70 15.70
N GLU A 47 -19.47 20.71 16.49
CA GLU A 47 -19.39 20.72 17.96
C GLU A 47 -17.93 20.85 18.44
N ALA A 48 -17.03 20.04 17.89
CA ALA A 48 -15.60 20.12 18.20
C ALA A 48 -15.02 21.50 17.89
N LEU A 49 -15.32 22.05 16.71
CA LEU A 49 -14.82 23.35 16.26
C LEU A 49 -15.36 24.53 17.08
N SER A 50 -16.54 24.38 17.68
CA SER A 50 -17.14 25.40 18.55
C SER A 50 -16.52 25.47 19.95
N LYS A 51 -15.75 24.45 20.33
CA LYS A 51 -15.08 24.29 21.64
C LYS A 51 -13.56 24.27 21.44
N ASP A 52 -12.88 23.28 22.01
CA ASP A 52 -11.42 23.16 22.05
C ASP A 52 -10.81 22.56 20.77
N ARG A 53 -11.61 22.37 19.71
CA ARG A 53 -11.24 21.66 18.48
C ARG A 53 -10.82 20.21 18.70
N LEU A 54 -11.19 19.64 19.85
CA LEU A 54 -10.93 18.25 20.20
C LEU A 54 -12.12 17.38 19.80
N ILE A 55 -11.81 16.22 19.23
CA ILE A 55 -12.78 15.22 18.80
C ILE A 55 -12.26 13.84 19.16
N PHE A 56 -13.16 12.93 19.53
CA PHE A 56 -12.80 11.54 19.76
C PHE A 56 -13.06 10.74 18.49
N LEU A 57 -12.02 10.08 17.98
CA LEU A 57 -12.08 9.27 16.77
C LEU A 57 -12.08 7.79 17.16
N ALA A 58 -13.12 7.06 16.80
CA ALA A 58 -13.19 5.62 17.02
C ALA A 58 -13.61 4.90 15.74
N THR A 59 -12.95 3.80 15.45
CA THR A 59 -13.23 3.01 14.25
C THR A 59 -14.54 2.25 14.42
N GLN A 60 -15.35 2.16 13.38
CA GLN A 60 -16.50 1.25 13.36
C GLN A 60 -16.04 -0.17 13.00
N LYS A 61 -16.70 -1.18 13.57
CA LYS A 61 -16.35 -2.59 13.37
C LYS A 61 -16.70 -3.08 11.96
N ASP A 62 -17.80 -2.59 11.40
CA ASP A 62 -18.23 -2.91 10.05
C ASP A 62 -18.23 -1.62 9.20
N PRO A 63 -17.33 -1.48 8.21
CA PRO A 63 -17.24 -0.29 7.37
C PRO A 63 -18.46 -0.08 6.46
N THR A 64 -19.27 -1.12 6.24
CA THR A 64 -20.46 -1.05 5.37
C THR A 64 -21.66 -0.41 6.05
N VAL A 65 -21.67 -0.34 7.40
CA VAL A 65 -22.76 0.25 8.15
C VAL A 65 -22.73 1.77 8.04
N GLU A 66 -23.81 2.34 7.50
CA GLU A 66 -23.92 3.78 7.33
C GLU A 66 -24.14 4.51 8.65
N ASP A 67 -24.94 4.03 9.59
CA ASP A 67 -25.09 4.69 10.90
C ASP A 67 -24.75 3.69 12.01
N PRO A 68 -23.48 3.61 12.43
CA PRO A 68 -23.06 2.64 13.42
C PRO A 68 -23.67 2.99 14.79
N LYS A 69 -24.36 2.03 15.37
CA LYS A 69 -24.80 2.08 16.78
C LYS A 69 -23.59 1.95 17.72
N PRO A 70 -23.71 2.34 19.00
CA PRO A 70 -22.63 2.27 19.98
C PRO A 70 -21.88 0.93 20.07
N ASP A 71 -22.59 -0.19 19.90
CA ASP A 71 -22.06 -1.56 19.90
C ASP A 71 -21.25 -1.90 18.64
N GLY A 72 -21.53 -1.22 17.53
CA GLY A 72 -20.81 -1.31 16.26
C GLY A 72 -19.54 -0.47 16.20
N ILE A 73 -19.16 0.21 17.28
CA ILE A 73 -17.98 1.08 17.34
C ILE A 73 -16.97 0.48 18.33
N TYR A 74 -15.68 0.52 18.02
CA TYR A 74 -14.65 0.13 18.98
C TYR A 74 -14.61 1.10 20.16
N SER A 75 -14.45 0.58 21.37
CA SER A 75 -14.44 1.41 22.59
C SER A 75 -13.12 2.16 22.75
N VAL A 76 -12.02 1.63 22.22
CA VAL A 76 -10.72 2.31 22.22
C VAL A 76 -10.55 3.06 20.90
N GLY A 77 -10.17 4.33 21.03
CA GLY A 77 -9.96 5.24 19.93
C GLY A 77 -8.91 6.28 20.29
N THR A 78 -8.89 7.37 19.53
CA THR A 78 -7.87 8.40 19.65
C THR A 78 -8.52 9.77 19.79
N VAL A 79 -8.13 10.50 20.83
CA VAL A 79 -8.39 11.93 20.93
C VAL A 79 -7.57 12.62 19.86
N ALA A 80 -8.21 13.42 19.03
CA ALA A 80 -7.57 14.15 17.95
C ALA A 80 -7.95 15.63 17.98
N THR A 81 -7.08 16.47 17.44
CA THR A 81 -7.40 17.87 17.15
C THR A 81 -7.82 18.04 15.69
N VAL A 82 -8.86 18.82 15.45
CA VAL A 82 -9.29 19.24 14.12
C VAL A 82 -8.44 20.45 13.70
N MET A 83 -7.39 20.20 12.93
CA MET A 83 -6.45 21.22 12.49
C MET A 83 -7.09 22.19 11.49
N ARG A 84 -7.82 21.63 10.51
CA ARG A 84 -8.45 22.39 9.42
C ARG A 84 -9.77 21.74 9.02
N MET A 85 -10.69 22.55 8.51
CA MET A 85 -11.97 22.13 7.96
C MET A 85 -12.25 22.89 6.66
N LEU A 86 -12.73 22.16 5.65
CA LEU A 86 -13.17 22.70 4.36
C LEU A 86 -14.52 22.09 4.01
N LYS A 87 -15.54 22.94 3.84
CA LYS A 87 -16.84 22.53 3.30
C LYS A 87 -16.74 22.40 1.79
N LEU A 88 -17.18 21.26 1.26
CA LEU A 88 -17.21 20.98 -0.17
C LEU A 88 -18.56 21.43 -0.76
N PRO A 89 -18.63 21.75 -2.08
CA PRO A 89 -19.85 22.20 -2.73
C PRO A 89 -21.00 21.18 -2.69
N ASP A 90 -20.68 19.90 -2.50
CA ASP A 90 -21.64 18.80 -2.40
C ASP A 90 -22.21 18.60 -0.99
N GLY A 91 -21.87 19.48 -0.04
CA GLY A 91 -22.33 19.42 1.35
C GLY A 91 -21.47 18.54 2.26
N ARG A 92 -20.50 17.80 1.73
CA ARG A 92 -19.53 17.06 2.55
C ARG A 92 -18.50 17.99 3.17
N VAL A 93 -17.83 17.50 4.21
CA VAL A 93 -16.77 18.24 4.92
C VAL A 93 -15.47 17.45 4.82
N LYS A 94 -14.41 18.11 4.37
CA LYS A 94 -13.03 17.58 4.46
C LYS A 94 -12.35 18.18 5.68
N ILE A 95 -11.92 17.34 6.61
CA ILE A 95 -11.16 17.78 7.79
C ILE A 95 -9.74 17.24 7.73
N LEU A 96 -8.79 17.98 8.30
CA LEU A 96 -7.44 17.49 8.59
C LEU A 96 -7.34 17.32 10.10
N VAL A 97 -7.07 16.09 10.55
CA VAL A 97 -6.99 15.76 11.98
C VAL A 97 -5.58 15.32 12.35
N GLN A 98 -5.19 15.57 13.60
CA GLN A 98 -3.96 15.05 14.21
C GLN A 98 -4.32 14.26 15.46
N GLY A 99 -3.95 12.99 15.50
CA GLY A 99 -4.07 12.16 16.70
C GLY A 99 -3.17 12.68 17.82
N LEU A 100 -3.71 12.79 19.03
CA LEU A 100 -2.98 13.28 20.20
C LEU A 100 -2.64 12.15 21.16
N MET A 101 -3.67 11.42 21.61
CA MET A 101 -3.50 10.32 22.56
C MET A 101 -4.65 9.31 22.47
N ARG A 102 -4.40 8.11 22.99
CA ARG A 102 -5.43 7.08 23.14
C ARG A 102 -6.46 7.44 24.21
N GLY A 103 -7.70 7.06 23.96
CA GLY A 103 -8.76 7.10 24.97
C GLY A 103 -9.68 5.89 24.84
N ARG A 104 -10.42 5.61 25.90
CA ARG A 104 -11.45 4.58 25.94
C ARG A 104 -12.80 5.22 26.24
N ILE A 105 -13.81 4.90 25.44
CA ILE A 105 -15.20 5.29 25.72
C ILE A 105 -15.66 4.56 26.98
N ILE A 106 -16.10 5.34 27.97
CA ILE A 106 -16.70 4.83 29.21
C ILE A 106 -18.23 4.87 29.10
N GLU A 107 -18.77 5.94 28.50
CA GLU A 107 -20.20 6.17 28.44
C GLU A 107 -20.57 7.03 27.24
N TYR A 108 -21.73 6.77 26.64
CA TYR A 108 -22.36 7.64 25.65
C TYR A 108 -23.35 8.57 26.36
N THR A 109 -22.99 9.84 26.51
CA THR A 109 -23.80 10.84 27.23
C THR A 109 -24.89 11.45 26.36
N GLN A 110 -24.75 11.36 25.03
CA GLN A 110 -25.72 11.85 24.06
C GLN A 110 -25.65 11.02 22.78
N GLN A 111 -26.78 10.85 22.07
CA GLN A 111 -26.83 10.22 20.75
C GLN A 111 -27.16 11.19 19.59
N LYS A 112 -28.03 12.17 19.83
CA LYS A 112 -28.46 13.16 18.83
C LYS A 112 -28.17 14.58 19.36
N PRO A 113 -27.79 15.55 18.50
CA PRO A 113 -27.63 15.43 17.04
C PRO A 113 -26.34 14.69 16.61
N CYS A 114 -25.41 14.50 17.54
CA CYS A 114 -24.23 13.65 17.39
C CYS A 114 -23.96 12.89 18.68
N TYR A 115 -23.11 11.86 18.60
CA TYR A 115 -22.64 11.16 19.78
C TYR A 115 -21.72 12.06 20.61
N MET A 116 -22.00 12.13 21.91
CA MET A 116 -21.08 12.66 22.92
C MET A 116 -20.68 11.50 23.82
N VAL A 117 -19.38 11.41 24.13
CA VAL A 117 -18.84 10.30 24.91
C VAL A 117 -17.98 10.81 26.06
N ASN A 118 -18.14 10.19 27.23
CA ASN A 118 -17.17 10.30 28.30
C ASN A 118 -16.01 9.35 28.01
N ILE A 119 -14.79 9.85 28.10
CA ILE A 119 -13.58 9.10 27.79
C ILE A 119 -12.66 8.96 29.02
N GLU A 120 -12.08 7.79 29.15
CA GLU A 120 -10.91 7.55 29.97
C GLU A 120 -9.65 7.81 29.14
N LYS A 121 -8.81 8.73 29.60
CA LYS A 121 -7.53 9.06 28.97
C LYS A 121 -6.51 7.97 29.29
N ILE A 122 -5.99 7.30 28.27
CA ILE A 122 -4.98 6.26 28.46
C ILE A 122 -3.61 6.93 28.51
N LYS A 123 -3.03 6.99 29.70
CA LYS A 123 -1.67 7.52 29.90
C LYS A 123 -0.65 6.46 29.53
N GLU A 124 0.38 6.87 28.79
CA GLU A 124 1.53 5.99 28.56
C GLU A 124 2.39 5.93 29.84
N PRO A 125 2.86 4.73 30.22
CA PRO A 125 3.76 4.61 31.36
C PRO A 125 5.07 5.33 31.05
N ILE A 126 5.51 6.20 31.96
CA ILE A 126 6.82 6.85 31.86
C ILE A 126 7.87 5.80 32.20
N MET A 127 8.77 5.53 31.26
CA MET A 127 9.94 4.66 31.49
C MET A 127 11.18 5.55 31.63
N PRO A 128 11.77 5.67 32.84
CA PRO A 128 12.97 6.48 33.04
C PRO A 128 14.18 5.93 32.31
N GLU A 129 14.28 4.61 32.20
CA GLU A 129 15.33 3.89 31.48
C GLU A 129 14.70 2.81 30.61
N LEU A 130 15.24 2.64 29.41
CA LEU A 130 14.82 1.61 28.47
C LEU A 130 15.57 0.30 28.77
N PRO A 131 14.86 -0.83 28.93
CA PRO A 131 15.50 -2.13 28.99
C PRO A 131 16.31 -2.40 27.72
N LEU A 132 17.44 -3.10 27.84
CA LEU A 132 18.31 -3.44 26.70
C LEU A 132 17.55 -4.17 25.60
N GLU A 133 16.61 -5.04 25.97
CA GLU A 133 15.72 -5.76 25.05
C GLU A 133 14.83 -4.80 24.26
N ALA A 134 14.33 -3.73 24.88
CA ALA A 134 13.53 -2.72 24.22
C ALA A 134 14.38 -1.90 23.24
N GLU A 135 15.62 -1.55 23.60
CA GLU A 135 16.55 -0.87 22.68
C GLU A 135 16.88 -1.72 21.45
N ALA A 136 17.19 -3.00 21.66
CA ALA A 136 17.46 -3.94 20.57
C ALA A 136 16.24 -4.09 19.65
N LEU A 137 15.04 -4.16 20.23
CA LEU A 137 13.79 -4.23 19.47
C LEU A 137 13.54 -2.94 18.67
N MET A 138 13.79 -1.76 19.25
CA MET A 138 13.67 -0.49 18.53
C MET A 138 14.61 -0.43 17.33
N ARG A 139 15.86 -0.91 17.46
CA ARG A 139 16.80 -1.00 16.33
C ARG A 139 16.26 -1.90 15.22
N SER A 140 15.77 -3.09 15.58
CA SER A 140 15.16 -4.02 14.61
C SER A 140 13.95 -3.39 13.90
N VAL A 141 13.07 -2.68 14.62
CA VAL A 141 11.92 -2.01 14.02
C VAL A 141 12.35 -0.89 13.06
N LYS A 142 13.36 -0.10 13.42
CA LYS A 142 13.92 0.94 12.53
C LYS A 142 14.49 0.31 11.25
N GLU A 143 15.35 -0.69 11.37
CA GLU A 143 15.96 -1.40 10.23
C GLU A 143 14.91 -2.02 9.30
N HIS A 144 13.91 -2.70 9.86
CA HIS A 144 12.80 -3.26 9.08
C HIS A 144 11.97 -2.17 8.39
N SER A 145 11.72 -1.05 9.07
CA SER A 145 10.98 0.08 8.50
C SER A 145 11.72 0.70 7.31
N GLU A 146 13.04 0.90 7.47
CA GLU A 146 13.92 1.39 6.39
C GLU A 146 13.87 0.46 5.18
N LYS A 147 13.92 -0.86 5.41
CA LYS A 147 13.83 -1.85 4.33
C LYS A 147 12.50 -1.79 3.60
N VAL A 148 11.37 -1.72 4.31
CA VAL A 148 10.04 -1.60 3.69
C VAL A 148 9.93 -0.30 2.88
N LEU A 149 10.35 0.82 3.46
CA LEU A 149 10.31 2.13 2.78
C LEU A 149 11.20 2.17 1.54
N SER A 150 12.38 1.53 1.60
CA SER A 150 13.30 1.39 0.46
C SER A 150 12.67 0.56 -0.67
N LEU A 151 12.09 -0.59 -0.35
CA LEU A 151 11.41 -1.46 -1.33
C LEU A 151 10.22 -0.76 -2.00
N ARG A 152 9.54 0.15 -1.28
CA ARG A 152 8.44 0.96 -1.80
C ARG A 152 8.88 2.23 -2.54
N GLY A 153 10.17 2.56 -2.55
CA GLY A 153 10.69 3.80 -3.14
C GLY A 153 10.27 5.07 -2.40
N LEU A 154 9.93 4.96 -1.11
CA LEU A 154 9.48 6.06 -0.25
C LEU A 154 10.57 6.53 0.72
N LEU A 155 11.74 5.89 0.72
CA LEU A 155 12.83 6.25 1.60
C LEU A 155 13.50 7.55 1.15
N SER A 156 13.53 8.53 2.05
CA SER A 156 14.23 9.81 1.87
C SER A 156 15.07 10.12 3.11
N SER A 157 16.01 11.07 2.98
CA SER A 157 16.85 11.52 4.10
C SER A 157 16.02 12.04 5.27
N ASP A 158 14.94 12.76 4.98
CA ASP A 158 14.09 13.39 6.00
C ASP A 158 13.32 12.32 6.79
N VAL A 159 12.83 11.29 6.12
CA VAL A 159 12.15 10.15 6.76
C VAL A 159 13.12 9.37 7.64
N LEU A 160 14.35 9.13 7.18
CA LEU A 160 15.40 8.47 7.97
C LEU A 160 15.74 9.27 9.23
N MET A 161 15.85 10.60 9.11
CA MET A 161 16.13 11.47 10.25
C MET A 161 15.01 11.39 11.29
N VAL A 162 13.75 11.44 10.86
CA VAL A 162 12.59 11.30 11.75
C VAL A 162 12.59 9.94 12.45
N LEU A 163 12.78 8.84 11.72
CA LEU A 163 12.80 7.49 12.30
C LEU A 163 13.92 7.32 13.33
N ASN A 164 15.11 7.83 13.03
CA ASN A 164 16.27 7.66 13.91
C ASN A 164 16.18 8.47 15.19
N ASN A 165 15.60 9.67 15.14
CA ASN A 165 15.43 10.57 16.29
C ASN A 165 14.35 10.12 17.28
N ILE A 166 13.58 9.07 16.99
CA ILE A 166 12.58 8.56 17.92
C ILE A 166 13.25 7.64 18.95
N GLU A 167 13.23 8.09 20.20
CA GLU A 167 13.79 7.38 21.37
C GLU A 167 12.70 6.71 22.22
N ASP A 168 11.43 7.03 21.98
CA ASP A 168 10.32 6.43 22.71
C ASP A 168 9.72 5.22 21.95
N PRO A 169 9.62 4.04 22.58
CA PRO A 169 9.13 2.82 21.92
C PRO A 169 7.65 2.92 21.54
N GLY A 170 6.84 3.62 22.36
CA GLY A 170 5.41 3.80 22.11
C GLY A 170 5.14 4.67 20.89
N ARG A 171 5.89 5.76 20.75
CA ARG A 171 5.89 6.65 19.57
C ARG A 171 6.39 5.93 18.33
N LEU A 172 7.46 5.15 18.45
CA LEU A 172 8.00 4.38 17.32
C LEU A 172 6.95 3.37 16.82
N ALA A 173 6.32 2.64 17.75
CA ALA A 173 5.27 1.69 17.41
C ALA A 173 4.07 2.35 16.74
N ASP A 174 3.63 3.51 17.22
CA ASP A 174 2.50 4.26 16.64
C ASP A 174 2.84 4.81 15.24
N LEU A 175 4.04 5.38 15.08
CA LEU A 175 4.48 5.91 13.80
C LEU A 175 4.56 4.79 12.76
N VAL A 176 5.24 3.69 13.09
CA VAL A 176 5.39 2.55 12.18
C VAL A 176 4.02 1.92 11.91
N GLY A 177 3.22 1.67 12.95
CA GLY A 177 1.86 1.12 12.83
C GLY A 177 0.96 1.95 11.91
N SER A 178 1.04 3.28 11.97
CA SER A 178 0.27 4.18 11.10
C SER A 178 0.68 4.17 9.63
N ASN A 179 1.89 3.70 9.32
CA ASN A 179 2.43 3.62 7.95
C ASN A 179 2.44 2.19 7.41
N LEU A 180 2.15 1.20 8.26
CA LEU A 180 1.84 -0.16 7.85
C LEU A 180 0.41 -0.21 7.28
N ASN A 181 0.23 -0.85 6.13
CA ASN A 181 -1.08 -1.01 5.51
C ASN A 181 -1.86 -2.16 6.17
N LEU A 182 -2.11 -2.04 7.48
CA LEU A 182 -2.72 -3.06 8.32
C LEU A 182 -4.22 -3.17 8.04
N LYS A 183 -4.76 -4.38 8.25
CA LYS A 183 -6.22 -4.56 8.35
C LYS A 183 -6.74 -3.85 9.60
N ILE A 184 -8.01 -3.45 9.58
CA ILE A 184 -8.65 -2.71 10.68
C ILE A 184 -8.50 -3.47 12.00
N GLU A 185 -8.71 -4.78 11.99
CA GLU A 185 -8.63 -5.63 13.19
C GLU A 185 -7.22 -5.65 13.78
N GLU A 186 -6.18 -5.74 12.92
CA GLU A 186 -4.78 -5.74 13.35
C GLU A 186 -4.37 -4.36 13.86
N ALA A 187 -4.74 -3.29 13.15
CA ALA A 187 -4.45 -1.93 13.57
C ALA A 187 -5.15 -1.59 14.90
N GLN A 188 -6.39 -2.06 15.07
CA GLN A 188 -7.14 -1.88 16.31
C GLN A 188 -6.50 -2.65 17.46
N GLN A 189 -6.04 -3.89 17.24
CA GLN A 189 -5.28 -4.64 18.24
C GLN A 189 -4.03 -3.87 18.67
N VAL A 190 -3.28 -3.27 17.74
CA VAL A 190 -2.11 -2.45 18.07
C VAL A 190 -2.51 -1.21 18.88
N LEU A 191 -3.62 -0.54 18.53
CA LEU A 191 -4.13 0.60 19.28
C LEU A 191 -4.51 0.24 20.72
N GLU A 192 -5.05 -0.97 20.93
CA GLU A 192 -5.51 -1.49 22.23
C GLU A 192 -4.40 -2.03 23.13
N ILE A 193 -3.15 -2.15 22.64
CA ILE A 193 -1.99 -2.50 23.48
C ILE A 193 -1.43 -1.22 24.13
N PHE A 194 -1.70 -1.07 25.42
CA PHE A 194 -1.31 0.14 26.16
C PHE A 194 0.13 0.13 26.64
N ASN A 195 0.72 -1.06 26.87
CA ASN A 195 2.13 -1.18 27.19
C ASN A 195 2.99 -0.86 25.94
N PRO A 196 3.88 0.14 25.97
CA PRO A 196 4.67 0.53 24.82
C PRO A 196 5.57 -0.59 24.27
N ILE A 197 6.15 -1.42 25.13
CA ILE A 197 7.05 -2.51 24.73
C ILE A 197 6.25 -3.62 24.06
N ASP A 198 5.14 -4.06 24.67
CA ASP A 198 4.27 -5.08 24.07
C ASP A 198 3.73 -4.63 22.71
N ARG A 199 3.41 -3.33 22.59
CA ARG A 199 2.97 -2.73 21.33
C ARG A 199 4.07 -2.75 20.28
N LEU A 200 5.30 -2.38 20.67
CA LEU A 200 6.46 -2.43 19.80
C LEU A 200 6.77 -3.86 19.33
N ILE A 201 6.63 -4.86 20.20
CA ILE A 201 6.76 -6.28 19.85
C ILE A 201 5.74 -6.63 18.77
N LYS A 202 4.46 -6.30 19.00
CA LYS A 202 3.38 -6.59 18.06
C LYS A 202 3.61 -5.93 16.69
N VAL A 203 4.04 -4.67 16.70
CA VAL A 203 4.36 -3.94 15.45
C VAL A 203 5.55 -4.57 14.75
N ASN A 204 6.60 -5.00 15.47
CA ASN A 204 7.75 -5.65 14.85
C ASN A 204 7.37 -6.98 14.18
N GLU A 205 6.48 -7.77 14.79
CA GLU A 205 5.96 -9.00 14.19
C GLU A 205 5.23 -8.71 12.87
N LEU A 206 4.35 -7.71 12.86
CA LEU A 206 3.59 -7.31 11.67
C LEU A 206 4.52 -6.76 10.58
N LEU A 207 5.47 -5.92 10.98
CA LEU A 207 6.46 -5.32 10.08
C LEU A 207 7.39 -6.38 9.47
N SER A 208 7.79 -7.40 10.23
CA SER A 208 8.61 -8.49 9.72
C SER A 208 7.90 -9.27 8.60
N LYS A 209 6.61 -9.56 8.78
CA LYS A 209 5.77 -10.17 7.72
C LYS A 209 5.67 -9.27 6.50
N GLU A 210 5.52 -7.97 6.71
CA GLU A 210 5.46 -6.99 5.62
C GLU A 210 6.79 -6.91 4.84
N VAL A 211 7.93 -7.00 5.52
CA VAL A 211 9.25 -7.08 4.88
C VAL A 211 9.34 -8.32 3.98
N GLU A 212 8.90 -9.48 4.45
CA GLU A 212 8.90 -10.72 3.66
C GLU A 212 8.00 -10.59 2.42
N LEU A 213 6.78 -10.10 2.60
CA LEU A 213 5.82 -9.89 1.51
C LEU A 213 6.35 -8.90 0.48
N SER A 214 6.81 -7.72 0.93
CA SER A 214 7.38 -6.67 0.06
C SER A 214 8.62 -7.18 -0.69
N SER A 215 9.47 -7.97 -0.03
CA SER A 215 10.66 -8.56 -0.67
C SER A 215 10.29 -9.56 -1.77
N MET A 216 9.27 -10.40 -1.53
CA MET A 216 8.76 -11.32 -2.55
C MET A 216 8.14 -10.58 -3.73
N GLN A 217 7.33 -9.55 -3.48
CA GLN A 217 6.74 -8.72 -4.52
C GLN A 217 7.81 -8.04 -5.38
N ALA A 218 8.83 -7.45 -4.75
CA ALA A 218 9.95 -6.83 -5.45
C ALA A 218 10.71 -7.85 -6.32
N LYS A 219 10.91 -9.08 -5.82
CA LYS A 219 11.55 -10.17 -6.58
C LYS A 219 10.72 -10.56 -7.81
N ILE A 220 9.41 -10.73 -7.65
CA ILE A 220 8.50 -11.05 -8.77
C ILE A 220 8.51 -9.94 -9.82
N GLN A 221 8.45 -8.67 -9.39
CA GLN A 221 8.52 -7.53 -10.31
C GLN A 221 9.86 -7.48 -11.07
N SER A 222 10.97 -7.76 -10.39
CA SER A 222 12.29 -7.82 -11.03
C SER A 222 12.36 -8.92 -12.08
N GLN A 223 11.88 -10.13 -11.74
CA GLN A 223 11.86 -11.26 -12.68
C GLN A 223 10.99 -10.99 -13.90
N ALA A 224 9.77 -10.46 -13.70
CA ALA A 224 8.88 -10.08 -14.80
C ALA A 224 9.51 -9.00 -15.71
N LYS A 225 10.23 -8.03 -15.13
CA LYS A 225 10.94 -6.99 -15.88
C LYS A 225 12.11 -7.55 -16.69
N GLU A 226 12.88 -8.48 -16.12
CA GLU A 226 13.96 -9.18 -16.83
C GLU A 226 13.44 -10.00 -18.02
N GLU A 227 12.37 -10.78 -17.83
CA GLU A 227 11.74 -11.57 -18.89
C GLU A 227 11.17 -10.68 -20.00
N MET A 228 10.51 -9.57 -19.64
CA MET A 228 9.99 -8.60 -20.61
C MET A 228 11.13 -7.94 -21.40
N THR A 229 12.22 -7.56 -20.73
CA THR A 229 13.41 -6.97 -21.38
C THR A 229 14.06 -7.95 -22.34
N LYS A 230 14.15 -9.23 -21.96
CA LYS A 230 14.69 -10.30 -22.81
C LYS A 230 13.81 -10.50 -24.04
N THR A 231 12.49 -10.57 -23.88
CA THR A 231 11.55 -10.76 -24.98
C THR A 231 11.54 -9.57 -25.95
N GLN A 232 11.60 -8.34 -25.43
CA GLN A 232 11.75 -7.14 -26.25
C GLN A 232 13.06 -7.13 -27.03
N ARG A 233 14.17 -7.52 -26.38
CA ARG A 233 15.48 -7.64 -27.04
C ARG A 233 15.47 -8.70 -28.13
N ASP A 234 14.89 -9.87 -27.86
CA ASP A 234 14.78 -10.97 -28.83
C ASP A 234 13.89 -10.59 -30.03
N TYR A 235 12.77 -9.89 -29.78
CA TYR A 235 11.91 -9.35 -30.82
C TYR A 235 12.67 -8.35 -31.70
N PHE A 236 13.37 -7.40 -31.09
CA PHE A 236 14.15 -6.40 -31.80
C PHE A 236 15.27 -7.02 -32.66
N LEU A 237 16.01 -8.00 -32.11
CA LEU A 237 17.05 -8.72 -32.85
C LEU A 237 16.48 -9.52 -34.04
N ARG A 238 15.30 -10.12 -33.89
CA ARG A 238 14.63 -10.83 -35.00
C ARG A 238 14.21 -9.88 -36.12
N GLU A 239 13.69 -8.71 -35.77
CA GLU A 239 13.34 -7.70 -36.77
C GLU A 239 14.59 -7.12 -37.45
N GLN A 240 15.68 -6.89 -36.72
CA GLN A 240 16.96 -6.51 -37.33
C GLN A 240 17.50 -7.57 -38.29
N LEU A 241 17.46 -8.85 -37.90
CA LEU A 241 17.87 -9.95 -38.80
C LEU A 241 17.00 -10.03 -40.05
N ARG A 242 15.69 -9.76 -39.95
CA ARG A 242 14.79 -9.69 -41.12
C ARG A 242 15.14 -8.52 -42.02
N ALA A 243 15.40 -7.34 -41.46
CA ALA A 243 15.81 -6.17 -42.21
C ALA A 243 17.13 -6.40 -42.95
N ILE A 244 18.14 -6.96 -42.26
CA ILE A 244 19.45 -7.31 -42.84
C ILE A 244 19.29 -8.33 -43.97
N LYS A 245 18.49 -9.39 -43.79
CA LYS A 245 18.22 -10.39 -44.85
C LYS A 245 17.53 -9.80 -46.07
N ASN A 246 16.64 -8.82 -45.87
CA ASN A 246 15.99 -8.11 -46.96
C ASN A 246 16.96 -7.14 -47.68
N GLU A 247 17.86 -6.47 -46.96
CA GLU A 247 18.88 -5.57 -47.56
C GLU A 247 20.03 -6.32 -48.25
N LEU A 248 20.43 -7.50 -47.74
CA LEU A 248 21.46 -8.35 -48.34
C LEU A 248 20.98 -9.10 -49.61
N GLY A 249 19.70 -8.99 -49.97
CA GLY A 249 19.17 -9.58 -51.21
C GLY A 249 19.07 -11.12 -51.23
N ASP A 250 19.22 -11.76 -50.07
CA ASP A 250 19.37 -13.22 -49.92
C ASP A 250 18.03 -14.00 -50.07
N ALA A 251 16.96 -13.31 -50.48
CA ALA A 251 15.65 -13.91 -50.68
C ALA A 251 15.46 -14.57 -52.05
N ASP A 252 16.43 -14.48 -52.98
CA ASP A 252 16.08 -14.52 -54.40
C ASP A 252 16.62 -15.68 -55.25
N GLU A 253 17.54 -16.53 -54.77
CA GLU A 253 17.96 -17.72 -55.58
C GLU A 253 17.18 -18.98 -55.22
N ARG A 254 17.15 -19.36 -53.94
CA ARG A 254 16.44 -20.58 -53.50
C ARG A 254 14.94 -20.48 -53.72
N THR A 255 14.37 -19.30 -53.47
CA THR A 255 12.94 -19.03 -53.72
C THR A 255 12.63 -19.11 -55.21
N LYS A 256 13.51 -18.60 -56.09
CA LYS A 256 13.37 -18.76 -57.54
C LYS A 256 13.48 -20.21 -57.98
N GLU A 257 14.44 -20.96 -57.43
CA GLU A 257 14.66 -22.36 -57.76
C GLU A 257 13.46 -23.25 -57.37
N ILE A 258 12.91 -23.03 -56.17
CA ILE A 258 11.68 -23.69 -55.71
C ILE A 258 10.51 -23.37 -56.64
N ILE A 259 10.33 -22.09 -57.01
CA ILE A 259 9.26 -21.65 -57.91
C ILE A 259 9.40 -22.30 -59.29
N ASP A 260 10.61 -22.41 -59.82
CA ASP A 260 10.87 -23.03 -61.12
C ASP A 260 10.69 -24.55 -61.10
N LEU A 261 11.08 -25.23 -60.02
CA LEU A 261 10.81 -26.66 -59.83
C LEU A 261 9.30 -26.94 -59.78
N LYS A 262 8.53 -26.10 -59.09
CA LYS A 262 7.06 -26.20 -59.02
C LYS A 262 6.40 -26.06 -60.40
N LYS A 263 6.91 -25.13 -61.23
CA LYS A 263 6.45 -24.98 -62.63
C LYS A 263 6.79 -26.20 -63.47
N LYS A 264 8.00 -26.76 -63.32
CA LYS A 264 8.43 -27.97 -64.04
C LYS A 264 7.56 -29.19 -63.68
N ILE A 265 7.24 -29.38 -62.40
CA ILE A 265 6.36 -30.47 -61.93
C ILE A 265 4.97 -30.36 -62.58
N LYS A 266 4.35 -29.18 -62.56
CA LYS A 266 3.04 -28.97 -63.21
C LYS A 266 3.08 -29.17 -64.73
N LYS A 267 4.16 -28.75 -65.39
CA LYS A 267 4.30 -28.86 -66.85
C LYS A 267 4.52 -30.31 -67.31
N ALA A 268 5.09 -31.16 -66.46
CA ALA A 268 5.37 -32.56 -66.78
C ALA A 268 4.11 -33.44 -66.89
N LYS A 269 2.93 -32.98 -66.44
CA LYS A 269 1.63 -33.68 -66.54
C LYS A 269 1.72 -35.16 -66.13
N MET A 270 2.32 -35.40 -64.96
CA MET A 270 2.56 -36.73 -64.44
C MET A 270 1.26 -37.42 -63.97
N PRO A 271 1.21 -38.76 -63.92
CA PRO A 271 0.12 -39.48 -63.26
C PRO A 271 -0.04 -39.04 -61.80
N LYS A 272 -1.28 -39.00 -61.28
CA LYS A 272 -1.62 -38.41 -59.98
C LYS A 272 -0.77 -38.89 -58.80
N GLU A 273 -0.40 -40.17 -58.77
CA GLU A 273 0.41 -40.74 -57.69
C GLU A 273 1.85 -40.19 -57.70
N VAL A 274 2.42 -39.99 -58.89
CA VAL A 274 3.78 -39.47 -59.08
C VAL A 274 3.84 -37.98 -58.82
N GLU A 275 2.83 -37.22 -59.26
CA GLU A 275 2.73 -35.78 -58.99
C GLU A 275 2.59 -35.50 -57.48
N LYS A 276 1.85 -36.35 -56.76
CA LYS A 276 1.69 -36.22 -55.31
C LYS A 276 3.00 -36.45 -54.57
N GLU A 277 3.77 -37.48 -54.94
CA GLU A 277 5.08 -37.73 -54.31
C GLU A 277 6.10 -36.65 -54.69
N ALA A 278 6.10 -36.15 -55.93
CA ALA A 278 6.98 -35.07 -56.36
C ALA A 278 6.73 -33.76 -55.60
N ASN A 279 5.46 -33.38 -55.38
CA ASN A 279 5.13 -32.21 -54.57
C ASN A 279 5.54 -32.41 -53.10
N LYS A 280 5.38 -33.61 -52.55
CA LYS A 280 5.79 -33.93 -51.17
C LYS A 280 7.31 -33.80 -50.96
N GLN A 281 8.12 -34.18 -51.95
CA GLN A 281 9.57 -33.99 -51.90
C GLN A 281 9.97 -32.52 -52.10
N LEU A 282 9.24 -31.76 -52.93
CA LEU A 282 9.46 -30.32 -53.08
C LEU A 282 9.18 -29.58 -51.77
N ASP A 283 8.05 -29.86 -51.11
CA ASP A 283 7.71 -29.25 -49.82
C ASP A 283 8.77 -29.57 -48.75
N ARG A 284 9.37 -30.78 -48.81
CA ARG A 284 10.48 -31.16 -47.93
C ARG A 284 11.74 -30.34 -48.23
N LEU A 285 12.04 -30.09 -49.50
CA LEU A 285 13.16 -29.25 -49.94
C LEU A 285 12.98 -27.78 -49.53
N GLU A 286 11.74 -27.26 -49.53
CA GLU A 286 11.41 -25.92 -49.03
C GLU A 286 11.73 -25.77 -47.53
N GLN A 287 11.56 -26.84 -46.74
CA GLN A 287 11.72 -26.82 -45.28
C GLN A 287 13.13 -27.15 -44.76
N MET A 288 14.04 -27.66 -45.59
CA MET A 288 15.41 -28.00 -45.16
C MET A 288 16.25 -26.74 -44.89
N HIS A 289 16.87 -26.65 -43.72
CA HIS A 289 17.74 -25.51 -43.34
C HIS A 289 19.01 -25.45 -44.21
N PRO A 290 19.61 -24.27 -44.49
CA PRO A 290 20.69 -24.12 -45.48
C PRO A 290 21.99 -24.90 -45.20
N ASP A 291 22.25 -25.29 -43.96
CA ASP A 291 23.54 -25.90 -43.56
C ASP A 291 23.55 -27.45 -43.63
N ALA A 292 22.73 -28.06 -44.49
CA ALA A 292 22.66 -29.52 -44.64
C ALA A 292 23.18 -30.02 -46.00
N ALA A 293 24.11 -29.28 -46.62
CA ALA A 293 24.85 -29.66 -47.82
C ALA A 293 26.36 -29.59 -47.57
#